data_AF-I4EGR8-F1
#
_entry.id   AF-I4EGR8-F1
#
_cell.length_a   1.000
_cell.length_b   1.000
_cell.length_c   1.000
_cell.angle_alpha   90.00
_cell.angle_beta   90.00
_cell.angle_gamma   90.00
#
_symmetry.space_group_name_H-M   'P 1'
#
loop_
_entity.id
_entity.type
_entity.pdbx_description
1 polymer ?
#
loop_
_entity_poly.entity_id
_entity_poly.type
_entity_poly.pdbx_seq_one_letter_code
_entity_poly.pdbx_strand_id
1 'polypeptide(L)'
;MVYQDPFARSEQPEEIPVETTESTRGERDIPIETSPTRPPTQRSSQQPEMTEKAQQQASQLADKAQQQVESRLATQKKQATHGMQNLAGALEQTSQQLRQQGQESLAEYTTKAADQVQHLAQYLNQHDINDLIDQTQNYARQHPVPFLAGAFALGFAASRFLKSSAQPASTRPTQRAY
;
A
#
# COMPACT_ATOMS: atom_id res chain seq x y z
N MET A 1 56.90 -8.98 -31.09
CA MET A 1 57.08 -10.33 -30.53
C MET A 1 57.83 -10.17 -29.22
N VAL A 2 57.29 -10.70 -28.10
CA VAL A 2 57.80 -10.77 -26.69
C VAL A 2 56.54 -10.73 -25.81
N TYR A 3 56.22 -11.55 -24.80
CA TYR A 3 56.82 -12.66 -24.01
C TYR A 3 55.60 -13.39 -23.35
N GLN A 4 55.50 -14.72 -23.31
CA GLN A 4 56.00 -15.67 -22.29
C GLN A 4 54.92 -16.13 -21.29
N ASP A 5 54.73 -17.46 -21.24
CA ASP A 5 53.92 -18.24 -20.29
C ASP A 5 54.18 -17.95 -18.80
N PRO A 6 53.15 -18.06 -17.94
CA PRO A 6 53.31 -18.22 -16.50
C PRO A 6 52.78 -19.59 -16.02
N PHE A 7 53.49 -20.68 -16.34
CA PHE A 7 53.38 -21.95 -15.61
C PHE A 7 54.77 -22.40 -15.14
N ALA A 8 55.05 -22.21 -13.84
CA ALA A 8 55.95 -22.98 -12.96
C ALA A 8 56.33 -22.03 -11.81
N ARG A 9 55.66 -22.09 -10.65
CA ARG A 9 55.84 -23.07 -9.56
C ARG A 9 57.28 -23.17 -9.11
N SER A 10 57.55 -22.69 -7.89
CA SER A 10 58.64 -23.14 -7.03
C SER A 10 58.50 -22.40 -5.67
N GLU A 11 58.03 -23.09 -4.61
CA GLU A 11 58.80 -23.34 -3.36
C GLU A 11 58.35 -22.36 -2.26
N GLN A 12 58.17 -22.67 -0.97
CA GLN A 12 58.47 -23.84 -0.16
C GLN A 12 57.72 -23.68 1.20
N PRO A 13 57.65 -24.74 2.01
CA PRO A 13 56.87 -24.84 3.23
C PRO A 13 57.66 -24.36 4.45
N GLU A 14 56.98 -23.77 5.43
CA GLU A 14 57.55 -23.54 6.77
C GLU A 14 56.93 -24.47 7.81
N GLU A 15 57.76 -24.76 8.80
CA GLU A 15 57.85 -25.98 9.58
C GLU A 15 56.79 -26.24 10.66
N ILE A 16 56.74 -27.53 10.99
CA ILE A 16 56.08 -28.26 12.06
C ILE A 16 56.56 -27.81 13.46
N PRO A 17 55.75 -28.00 14.52
CA PRO A 17 56.05 -29.17 15.36
C PRO A 17 54.83 -30.02 15.71
N VAL A 18 55.16 -31.30 15.80
CA VAL A 18 54.34 -32.45 16.15
C VAL A 18 54.12 -32.56 17.66
N GLU A 19 53.12 -33.39 17.99
CA GLU A 19 52.99 -34.21 19.20
C GLU A 19 52.19 -33.65 20.39
N THR A 20 50.96 -34.16 20.52
CA THR A 20 50.52 -34.87 21.72
C THR A 20 49.43 -35.84 21.30
N THR A 21 49.79 -37.13 21.41
CA THR A 21 49.00 -38.27 21.90
C THR A 21 47.48 -38.28 21.64
N GLU A 22 46.82 -39.38 21.29
CA GLU A 22 47.05 -40.73 21.76
C GLU A 22 46.14 -41.68 20.97
N SER A 23 46.64 -42.89 20.82
CA SER A 23 45.90 -44.12 20.53
C SER A 23 44.46 -44.15 21.07
N THR A 24 43.51 -44.65 20.26
CA THR A 24 42.53 -45.69 20.63
C THR A 24 41.71 -45.97 19.36
N ARG A 25 42.12 -47.01 18.62
CA ARG A 25 41.53 -48.37 18.67
C ARG A 25 40.20 -48.41 17.90
N GLY A 26 40.20 -49.27 16.89
CA GLY A 26 39.18 -49.31 15.85
C GLY A 26 37.75 -49.50 16.33
N GLU A 27 36.85 -48.91 15.56
CA GLU A 27 35.41 -49.19 15.53
C GLU A 27 35.03 -48.98 14.05
N ARG A 28 35.12 -50.06 13.25
CA ARG A 28 33.97 -50.80 12.69
C ARG A 28 33.05 -49.92 11.83
N ASP A 29 32.90 -50.38 10.60
CA ASP A 29 31.92 -50.04 9.57
C ASP A 29 30.74 -49.18 10.03
N ILE A 30 30.57 -48.02 9.39
CA ILE A 30 29.25 -47.45 9.14
C ILE A 30 29.13 -47.05 7.66
N PRO A 31 28.12 -47.56 6.95
CA PRO A 31 27.92 -47.32 5.52
C PRO A 31 27.56 -45.84 5.28
N ILE A 32 27.91 -45.35 4.08
CA ILE A 32 27.53 -44.02 3.58
C ILE A 32 26.01 -43.85 3.68
N GLU A 33 25.54 -43.19 4.75
CA GLU A 33 24.16 -42.76 4.87
C GLU A 33 24.02 -41.48 4.03
N THR A 34 23.53 -41.66 2.80
CA THR A 34 22.93 -40.59 2.02
C THR A 34 21.97 -39.82 2.91
N SER A 35 22.33 -38.60 3.29
CA SER A 35 21.45 -37.71 4.06
C SER A 35 20.10 -37.60 3.33
N PRO A 36 19.00 -38.13 3.87
CA PRO A 36 17.69 -37.83 3.32
C PRO A 36 17.25 -36.50 3.90
N THR A 37 16.90 -35.58 3.01
CA THR A 37 15.71 -34.73 3.20
C THR A 37 15.75 -33.81 4.41
N ARG A 38 16.21 -32.57 4.17
CA ARG A 38 15.71 -31.42 4.93
C ARG A 38 14.18 -31.51 4.99
N PRO A 39 13.52 -31.46 6.16
CA PRO A 39 12.08 -31.41 6.20
C PRO A 39 11.61 -30.19 5.40
N PRO A 40 10.52 -30.29 4.61
CA PRO A 40 9.95 -29.10 4.03
C PRO A 40 9.63 -28.17 5.20
N THR A 41 10.10 -26.93 5.11
CA THR A 41 9.66 -25.85 5.97
C THR A 41 8.14 -25.83 5.94
N GLN A 42 7.49 -26.45 6.93
CA GLN A 42 6.11 -26.17 7.30
C GLN A 42 6.11 -24.73 7.77
N ARG A 43 5.97 -23.79 6.83
CA ARG A 43 5.49 -22.45 7.14
C ARG A 43 4.04 -22.61 7.57
N SER A 44 3.90 -22.75 8.88
CA SER A 44 2.71 -22.58 9.70
C SER A 44 1.48 -22.05 8.96
N SER A 45 0.64 -22.96 8.49
CA SER A 45 -0.72 -22.71 8.02
C SER A 45 -1.69 -22.57 9.20
N GLN A 46 -1.34 -21.74 10.19
CA GLN A 46 -2.11 -21.56 11.44
C GLN A 46 -2.78 -20.19 11.59
N GLN A 47 -2.83 -19.39 10.52
CA GLN A 47 -3.61 -18.14 10.47
C GLN A 47 -4.95 -18.17 9.69
N PRO A 48 -5.43 -19.27 9.04
CA PRO A 48 -6.61 -19.16 8.18
C PRO A 48 -7.89 -18.80 8.95
N GLU A 49 -8.08 -19.30 10.18
CA GLU A 49 -9.36 -19.14 10.88
C GLU A 49 -9.68 -17.69 11.30
N MET A 50 -8.67 -16.90 11.67
CA MET A 50 -8.87 -15.49 12.00
C MET A 50 -9.09 -14.64 10.76
N THR A 51 -8.39 -14.95 9.66
CA THR A 51 -8.54 -14.24 8.38
C THR A 51 -9.90 -14.54 7.73
N GLU A 52 -10.37 -15.79 7.78
CA GLU A 52 -11.67 -16.18 7.21
C GLU A 52 -12.84 -15.51 7.93
N LYS A 53 -12.83 -15.48 9.28
CA LYS A 53 -13.86 -14.79 10.06
C LYS A 53 -13.86 -13.29 9.82
N ALA A 54 -12.66 -12.68 9.77
CA ALA A 54 -12.52 -11.26 9.46
C ALA A 54 -13.03 -10.94 8.05
N GLN A 55 -12.72 -11.79 7.07
CA GLN A 55 -13.18 -11.63 5.69
C GLN A 55 -14.70 -11.74 5.58
N GLN A 56 -15.31 -12.73 6.24
CA GLN A 56 -16.77 -12.90 6.24
C GLN A 56 -17.50 -11.69 6.83
N GLN A 57 -17.01 -11.16 7.96
CA GLN A 57 -17.58 -9.97 8.58
C GLN A 57 -17.38 -8.72 7.69
N ALA A 58 -16.20 -8.58 7.09
CA ALA A 58 -15.91 -7.48 6.19
C ALA A 58 -16.81 -7.51 4.94
N SER A 59 -17.03 -8.68 4.33
CA SER A 59 -17.93 -8.85 3.19
C SER A 59 -19.37 -8.48 3.54
N GLN A 60 -19.91 -8.98 4.65
CA GLN A 60 -21.28 -8.64 5.07
C GLN A 60 -21.47 -7.15 5.34
N LEU A 61 -20.45 -6.49 5.91
CA LEU A 61 -20.48 -5.04 6.13
C LEU A 61 -20.39 -4.28 4.81
N ALA A 62 -19.54 -4.73 3.89
CA ALA A 62 -19.39 -4.16 2.56
C ALA A 62 -20.69 -4.26 1.75
N ASP A 63 -21.36 -5.42 1.75
CA ASP A 63 -22.63 -5.62 1.03
C ASP A 63 -23.72 -4.66 1.51
N LYS A 64 -23.84 -4.49 2.84
CA LYS A 64 -24.80 -3.54 3.44
C LYS A 64 -24.46 -2.10 3.10
N ALA A 65 -23.18 -1.74 3.17
CA ALA A 65 -22.71 -0.40 2.83
C ALA A 65 -22.97 -0.10 1.35
N GLN A 66 -22.70 -1.06 0.45
CA GLN A 66 -22.92 -0.94 -0.98
C GLN A 66 -24.40 -0.69 -1.27
N GLN A 67 -25.32 -1.50 -0.75
CA GLN A 67 -26.77 -1.31 -0.96
C GLN A 67 -27.25 0.08 -0.48
N GLN A 68 -26.77 0.53 0.68
CA GLN A 68 -27.14 1.84 1.21
C GLN A 68 -26.58 2.99 0.37
N VAL A 69 -25.33 2.86 -0.10
CA VAL A 69 -24.66 3.84 -0.95
C VAL A 69 -25.36 3.90 -2.30
N GLU A 70 -25.58 2.77 -2.98
CA GLU A 70 -26.24 2.69 -4.29
C GLU A 70 -27.60 3.38 -4.30
N SER A 71 -28.42 3.16 -3.26
CA SER A 71 -29.75 3.78 -3.14
C SER A 71 -29.72 5.33 -3.04
N ARG A 72 -28.58 5.91 -2.62
CA ARG A 72 -28.41 7.36 -2.45
C ARG A 72 -27.58 8.01 -3.55
N LEU A 73 -26.74 7.22 -4.24
CA LEU A 73 -25.75 7.72 -5.18
C LEU A 73 -26.34 8.19 -6.51
N ALA A 74 -27.40 7.53 -6.99
CA ALA A 74 -28.07 7.89 -8.25
C ALA A 74 -28.57 9.34 -8.24
N THR A 75 -29.08 9.81 -7.10
CA THR A 75 -29.59 11.20 -6.94
C THR A 75 -28.46 12.19 -6.65
N GLN A 76 -27.34 11.74 -6.05
CA GLN A 76 -26.24 12.61 -5.63
C GLN A 76 -25.17 12.84 -6.71
N LYS A 77 -25.16 12.03 -7.79
CA LYS A 77 -24.23 12.17 -8.92
C LYS A 77 -24.16 13.61 -9.47
N LYS A 78 -25.32 14.28 -9.64
CA LYS A 78 -25.37 15.68 -10.08
C LYS A 78 -24.72 16.66 -9.10
N GLN A 79 -24.86 16.44 -7.79
CA GLN A 79 -24.21 17.30 -6.78
C GLN A 79 -22.70 17.07 -6.74
N ALA A 80 -22.26 15.82 -6.92
CA ALA A 80 -20.85 15.48 -7.01
C ALA A 80 -20.17 16.15 -8.22
N THR A 81 -20.80 16.12 -9.40
CA THR A 81 -20.26 16.79 -10.61
C THR A 81 -20.07 18.28 -10.40
N HIS A 82 -21.04 18.98 -9.80
CA HIS A 82 -20.90 20.41 -9.50
C HIS A 82 -19.79 20.69 -8.49
N GLY A 83 -19.66 19.85 -7.45
CA GLY A 83 -18.56 19.96 -6.48
C GLY A 83 -17.19 19.79 -7.14
N MET A 84 -17.06 18.87 -8.09
CA MET A 84 -15.83 18.66 -8.86
C MET A 84 -15.50 19.83 -9.78
N GLN A 85 -16.50 20.43 -10.44
CA GLN A 85 -16.32 21.65 -11.24
C GLN A 85 -15.83 22.83 -10.38
N ASN A 86 -16.42 23.01 -9.20
CA ASN A 86 -15.98 24.04 -8.26
C ASN A 86 -14.55 23.80 -7.77
N LEU A 87 -14.18 22.54 -7.52
CA LEU A 87 -12.82 22.18 -7.12
C LEU A 87 -11.81 22.44 -8.25
N ALA A 88 -12.13 22.06 -9.50
CA ALA A 88 -11.29 22.33 -10.65
C ALA A 88 -11.06 23.84 -10.82
N GLY A 89 -12.12 24.65 -10.71
CA GLY A 89 -12.01 26.10 -10.75
C GLY A 89 -11.17 26.68 -9.62
N ALA A 90 -11.29 26.17 -8.40
CA ALA A 90 -10.46 26.60 -7.27
C ALA A 90 -8.98 26.23 -7.46
N LEU A 91 -8.69 25.04 -8.01
CA LEU A 91 -7.34 24.63 -8.36
C LEU A 91 -6.75 25.48 -9.49
N GLU A 92 -7.54 25.82 -10.50
CA GLU A 92 -7.10 26.70 -11.58
C GLU A 92 -6.78 28.11 -11.08
N GLN A 93 -7.64 28.68 -10.22
CA GLN A 93 -7.36 29.95 -9.55
C GLN A 93 -6.09 29.88 -8.70
N THR A 94 -5.91 28.79 -7.96
CA THR A 94 -4.71 28.56 -7.15
C THR A 94 -3.46 28.46 -8.04
N SER A 95 -3.54 27.75 -9.17
CA SER A 95 -2.47 27.66 -10.17
C SER A 95 -2.10 29.04 -10.71
N GLN A 96 -3.08 29.86 -11.08
CA GLN A 96 -2.85 31.23 -11.54
C GLN A 96 -2.15 32.07 -10.47
N GLN A 97 -2.55 31.94 -9.20
CA GLN A 97 -1.92 32.62 -8.08
C GLN A 97 -0.48 32.14 -7.84
N LEU A 98 -0.22 30.83 -7.97
CA LEU A 98 1.12 30.24 -7.87
C LEU A 98 2.04 30.76 -8.98
N ARG A 99 1.56 30.90 -10.23
CA ARG A 99 2.33 31.50 -11.33
C ARG A 99 2.69 32.96 -11.02
N GLN A 100 1.74 33.73 -10.50
CA GLN A 100 1.97 35.13 -10.10
C GLN A 100 3.01 35.24 -8.98
N GLN A 101 3.10 34.23 -8.11
CA GLN A 101 4.11 34.14 -7.04
C GLN A 101 5.46 33.57 -7.51
N GLY A 102 5.65 33.31 -8.80
CA GLY A 102 6.89 32.75 -9.35
C GLY A 102 7.08 31.24 -9.10
N GLN A 103 6.04 30.52 -8.66
CA GLN A 103 6.08 29.08 -8.39
C GLN A 103 5.58 28.28 -9.59
N GLU A 104 6.28 28.42 -10.73
CA GLU A 104 5.82 27.88 -12.01
C GLU A 104 5.70 26.34 -12.01
N SER A 105 6.67 25.63 -11.43
CA SER A 105 6.59 24.17 -11.30
C SER A 105 5.36 23.73 -10.51
N LEU A 106 5.04 24.41 -9.41
CA LEU A 106 3.89 24.06 -8.58
C LEU A 106 2.57 24.41 -9.26
N ALA A 107 2.54 25.51 -10.02
CA ALA A 107 1.39 25.86 -10.85
C ALA A 107 1.14 24.82 -11.94
N GLU A 108 2.16 24.30 -12.60
CA GLU A 108 2.01 23.22 -13.58
C GLU A 108 1.42 21.96 -12.94
N TYR A 109 1.92 21.54 -11.77
CA TYR A 109 1.35 20.40 -11.04
C TYR A 109 -0.11 20.64 -10.65
N THR A 110 -0.43 21.86 -10.21
CA THR A 110 -1.80 22.24 -9.84
C THR A 110 -2.73 22.26 -11.06
N THR A 111 -2.22 22.70 -12.21
CA THR A 111 -2.97 22.69 -13.49
C THR A 111 -3.27 21.26 -13.92
N LYS A 112 -2.26 20.38 -13.91
CA LYS A 112 -2.44 18.95 -14.22
C LYS A 112 -3.45 18.28 -13.26
N ALA A 113 -3.45 18.68 -11.99
CA ALA A 113 -4.43 18.20 -11.04
C ALA A 113 -5.85 18.69 -11.38
N ALA A 114 -6.02 19.96 -11.77
CA ALA A 114 -7.31 20.50 -12.21
C ALA A 114 -7.84 19.76 -13.46
N ASP A 115 -6.99 19.53 -14.45
CA ASP A 115 -7.33 18.77 -15.66
C ASP A 115 -7.78 17.34 -15.32
N GLN A 116 -7.07 16.67 -14.42
CA GLN A 116 -7.42 15.32 -14.00
C GLN A 116 -8.76 15.27 -13.26
N VAL A 117 -9.06 16.28 -12.42
CA VAL A 117 -10.36 16.42 -11.75
C VAL A 117 -11.48 16.63 -12.78
N GLN A 118 -11.26 17.45 -13.81
CA GLN A 118 -12.24 17.66 -14.87
C GLN A 118 -12.51 16.38 -15.67
N HIS A 119 -11.45 15.66 -16.07
CA HIS A 119 -11.60 14.37 -16.74
C HIS A 119 -12.36 13.37 -15.88
N LEU A 120 -12.07 13.31 -14.58
CA LEU A 120 -12.79 12.44 -13.66
C LEU A 120 -14.28 12.82 -13.57
N ALA A 121 -14.61 14.11 -13.49
CA ALA A 121 -15.99 14.58 -13.46
C ALA A 121 -16.77 14.20 -14.73
N GLN A 122 -16.12 14.34 -15.90
CA GLN A 122 -16.70 13.92 -17.17
C GLN A 122 -16.87 12.41 -17.24
N TYR A 123 -15.87 11.64 -16.79
CA TYR A 123 -15.91 10.18 -16.77
C TYR A 123 -17.04 9.69 -15.85
N LEU A 124 -17.15 10.24 -14.64
CA LEU A 124 -18.22 9.94 -13.69
C LEU A 124 -19.60 10.29 -14.25
N ASN A 125 -19.71 11.39 -15.01
CA ASN A 125 -20.97 11.79 -15.63
C ASN A 125 -21.43 10.75 -16.67
N GLN A 126 -20.50 10.23 -17.47
CA GLN A 126 -20.78 9.35 -18.60
C GLN A 126 -20.87 7.86 -18.24
N HIS A 127 -20.17 7.41 -17.19
CA HIS A 127 -20.15 6.01 -16.79
C HIS A 127 -21.08 5.74 -15.60
N ASP A 128 -21.53 4.49 -15.52
CA ASP A 128 -22.24 3.97 -14.37
C ASP A 128 -21.28 3.62 -13.24
N ILE A 129 -21.75 3.78 -12.00
CA ILE A 129 -20.89 3.58 -10.83
C ILE A 129 -20.51 2.11 -10.66
N ASN A 130 -21.35 1.19 -11.11
CA ASN A 130 -21.06 -0.24 -11.07
C ASN A 130 -19.82 -0.58 -11.91
N ASP A 131 -19.71 0.00 -13.12
CA ASP A 131 -18.53 -0.19 -13.97
C ASP A 131 -17.26 0.38 -13.30
N LEU A 132 -17.37 1.50 -12.57
CA LEU A 132 -16.26 2.09 -11.83
C LEU A 132 -15.80 1.20 -10.68
N ILE A 133 -16.74 0.58 -9.96
CA ILE A 133 -16.47 -0.34 -8.87
C ILE A 133 -15.73 -1.57 -9.41
N ASP A 134 -16.21 -2.15 -10.52
CA ASP A 134 -15.60 -3.33 -11.13
C ASP A 134 -14.16 -3.04 -11.59
N GLN A 135 -13.92 -1.89 -12.24
CA GLN A 135 -12.59 -1.45 -12.63
C GLN A 135 -11.67 -1.24 -11.42
N THR A 136 -12.20 -0.61 -10.37
CA THR A 136 -11.43 -0.37 -9.12
C THR A 136 -11.09 -1.67 -8.42
N GLN A 137 -12.00 -2.65 -8.41
CA GLN A 137 -11.76 -3.97 -7.84
C GLN A 137 -10.65 -4.70 -8.60
N ASN A 138 -10.66 -4.62 -9.94
CA ASN A 138 -9.61 -5.21 -10.75
C ASN A 138 -8.24 -4.56 -10.47
N TYR A 139 -8.20 -3.22 -10.37
CA TYR A 139 -6.98 -2.48 -10.01
C TYR A 139 -6.47 -2.83 -8.61
N ALA A 140 -7.36 -2.93 -7.62
CA ALA A 140 -7.03 -3.28 -6.24
C ALA A 140 -6.39 -4.68 -6.13
N ARG A 141 -6.87 -5.63 -6.93
CA ARG A 141 -6.29 -6.99 -7.01
C ARG A 141 -4.90 -7.00 -7.66
N GLN A 142 -4.66 -6.13 -8.64
CA GLN A 142 -3.37 -6.02 -9.33
C GLN A 142 -2.33 -5.24 -8.51
N HIS A 143 -2.77 -4.24 -7.75
CA HIS A 143 -1.91 -3.34 -7.02
C HIS A 143 -2.37 -3.16 -5.55
N PRO A 144 -2.20 -4.18 -4.70
CA PRO A 144 -2.72 -4.17 -3.33
C PRO A 144 -2.06 -3.09 -2.45
N VAL A 145 -0.77 -2.82 -2.62
CA VAL A 145 -0.03 -1.85 -1.80
C VAL A 145 -0.55 -0.41 -1.96
N PRO A 146 -0.59 0.18 -3.18
CA PRO A 146 -1.09 1.54 -3.33
C PRO A 146 -2.59 1.65 -3.01
N PHE A 147 -3.37 0.59 -3.25
CA PHE A 147 -4.78 0.57 -2.90
C PHE A 147 -4.98 0.68 -1.37
N LEU A 148 -4.27 -0.13 -0.58
CA LEU A 148 -4.37 -0.08 0.88
C LEU A 148 -3.90 1.26 1.45
N ALA A 149 -2.81 1.83 0.92
CA ALA A 149 -2.32 3.14 1.33
C ALA A 149 -3.36 4.25 1.05
N GLY A 150 -3.95 4.24 -0.15
CA GLY A 150 -5.00 5.19 -0.54
C GLY A 150 -6.27 5.03 0.29
N ALA A 151 -6.72 3.81 0.53
CA ALA A 151 -7.90 3.52 1.35
C ALA A 151 -7.72 4.00 2.79
N PHE A 152 -6.54 3.79 3.38
CA PHE A 152 -6.22 4.26 4.71
C PHE A 152 -6.20 5.79 4.79
N ALA A 153 -5.55 6.46 3.83
CA ALA A 153 -5.51 7.92 3.75
C ALA A 153 -6.92 8.51 3.61
N LEU A 154 -7.76 7.92 2.74
CA LEU A 154 -9.14 8.32 2.55
C LEU A 154 -9.98 8.11 3.82
N GLY A 155 -9.81 6.97 4.50
CA GLY A 155 -10.48 6.67 5.77
C GLY A 155 -10.12 7.66 6.89
N PHE A 156 -8.84 8.04 6.98
CA PHE A 156 -8.39 9.06 7.93
C PHE A 156 -8.97 10.44 7.62
N ALA A 157 -8.93 10.85 6.34
CA ALA A 157 -9.51 12.12 5.91
C ALA A 157 -11.02 12.19 6.19
N ALA A 158 -11.76 11.11 5.87
CA ALA A 158 -13.18 10.99 6.17
C ALA A 158 -13.45 11.05 7.69
N SER A 159 -12.66 10.33 8.49
CA SER A 159 -12.76 10.35 9.96
C SER A 159 -12.55 11.75 10.52
N ARG A 160 -11.56 12.48 9.98
CA ARG A 160 -11.27 13.86 10.39
C ARG A 160 -12.38 14.81 9.96
N PHE A 161 -12.95 14.65 8.76
CA PHE A 161 -14.08 15.46 8.30
C PHE A 161 -15.30 15.26 9.21
N LEU A 162 -15.67 14.01 9.50
CA LEU A 162 -16.77 13.69 10.41
C LEU A 162 -16.52 14.30 11.80
N LYS A 163 -15.32 14.13 12.37
CA LYS A 163 -14.95 14.72 13.67
C LYS A 163 -14.92 16.25 13.66
N SER A 164 -14.54 16.86 12.54
CA SER A 164 -14.53 18.33 12.37
C SER A 164 -15.93 18.90 12.19
N SER A 165 -16.84 18.15 11.55
CA SER A 165 -18.24 18.54 11.38
C SER A 165 -19.05 18.37 12.67
N ALA A 166 -18.61 17.48 13.56
CA ALA A 166 -19.14 17.31 14.90
C ALA A 166 -18.56 18.38 15.85
N GLN A 167 -18.86 19.66 15.60
CA GLN A 167 -18.62 20.70 16.58
C GLN A 167 -19.78 20.65 17.59
N PRO A 168 -19.56 20.26 18.86
CA PRO A 168 -20.61 20.30 19.86
C PRO A 168 -21.01 21.77 20.04
N ALA A 169 -22.28 22.08 19.77
CA ALA A 169 -22.87 23.36 20.10
C ALA A 169 -22.54 23.65 21.56
N SER A 170 -21.73 24.69 21.79
CA SER A 170 -21.32 25.12 23.11
C SER A 170 -22.57 25.38 23.94
N THR A 171 -22.92 24.44 24.81
CA THR A 171 -23.91 24.64 25.86
C THR A 171 -23.36 25.74 26.74
N ARG A 172 -23.83 26.95 26.46
CA ARG A 172 -23.53 28.17 27.18
C ARG A 172 -23.94 27.93 28.64
N PRO A 173 -23.01 27.84 29.61
CA PRO A 173 -23.39 27.69 31.00
C PRO A 173 -24.15 28.95 31.39
N THR A 174 -25.41 28.76 31.79
CA THR A 174 -26.26 29.78 32.37
C THR A 174 -25.55 30.31 33.60
N GLN A 175 -24.93 31.47 33.45
CA GLN A 175 -24.32 32.25 34.51
C GLN A 175 -25.45 32.70 35.45
N ARG A 176 -25.75 31.87 36.44
CA ARG A 176 -26.67 32.22 37.52
C ARG A 176 -25.93 33.19 38.43
N ALA A 177 -26.28 34.45 38.32
CA ALA A 177 -25.98 35.48 39.30
C ALA A 177 -26.68 35.14 40.63
N TYR A 178 -25.94 35.20 41.74
CA TYR A 178 -26.42 35.59 43.07
C TYR A 178 -25.22 36.00 43.93
#